data_AF-A0A7Y6PPK7-F1
#
_entry.id   AF-A0A7Y6PPK7-F1
#
_cell.length_a   1.000
_cell.length_b   1.000
_cell.length_c   1.000
_cell.angle_alpha   90.00
_cell.angle_beta   90.00
_cell.angle_gamma   90.00
#
_symmetry.space_group_name_H-M   'P 1'
#
loop_
_entity.id
_entity.type
_entity.pdbx_description
1 polymer ?
#
loop_
_entity_poly.entity_id
_entity_poly.type
_entity_poly.pdbx_seq_one_letter_code
_entity_poly.pdbx_strand_id
1 'polypeptide(L)'
;MSESGKQSESAKQLAEAEAQAKERFERAMNELREGAYRFSSRARGQSELIIEELIDPDGETVESLAEVEGDTGAAALSQSLELITFDTWLFGQIGDKDSLDLKNEEHWEVWFSYGAWIGETMRRRHGGHWLLMGDDPHTWRLGFSKIFLEIAPFMFAEQLLRMGSGATRKMVSEIERIRGLHEEQAEADNGKELDRFLSQHYIRLHTVPLGQWMSMDFANLAKLWNEAPVEQLVAELKEKGPRLGPQNMPIVEQVVAALARAKQDQPIAKQTGDRGLFEAIAQIIGLRRATQPIAIDILERVVMPALHVGLPEKFPPLDEDDLANLRKQVELFAFFVEIVPHKYQADDEGFLGTIPHEQLTTPYADRNVLEIGKGDWVVVNPAHFIPMLQEFDPQKMIDKYDEFVKYIASIPDAPRRRDDGRMLAEVAVRALADLKACVATAAQNQDALLFRLLPPPG
;
A
#
# COMPACT_ATOMS: atom_id res chain seq x y z
N MET A 1 35.33 25.70 -12.24
CA MET A 1 35.60 24.41 -12.93
C MET A 1 35.70 23.26 -11.92
N SER A 2 34.68 23.02 -11.09
CA SER A 2 34.71 21.92 -10.08
C SER A 2 33.43 21.07 -10.04
N GLU A 3 32.49 21.29 -10.96
CA GLU A 3 31.20 20.56 -10.99
C GLU A 3 31.26 19.26 -11.82
N SER A 4 32.12 19.17 -12.84
CA SER A 4 32.16 17.98 -13.70
C SER A 4 32.81 16.75 -13.05
N GLY A 5 33.58 16.94 -11.97
CA GLY A 5 34.22 15.84 -11.22
C GLY A 5 33.27 15.12 -10.26
N LYS A 6 32.33 15.84 -9.63
CA LYS A 6 31.38 15.28 -8.65
C LYS A 6 30.27 14.44 -9.32
N GLN A 7 29.81 14.84 -10.50
CA GLN A 7 28.82 14.07 -11.27
C GLN A 7 29.39 12.71 -11.72
N SER A 8 30.68 12.64 -12.05
CA SER A 8 31.35 11.39 -12.42
C SER A 8 31.50 10.41 -11.25
N GLU A 9 31.64 10.91 -10.03
CA GLU A 9 31.83 10.08 -8.83
C GLU A 9 30.49 9.55 -8.31
N SER A 10 29.45 10.38 -8.32
CA SER A 10 28.08 9.98 -8.01
C SER A 10 27.55 8.92 -9.00
N ALA A 11 27.83 9.06 -10.30
CA ALA A 11 27.44 8.06 -11.30
C ALA A 11 28.15 6.71 -11.10
N LYS A 12 29.42 6.71 -10.67
CA LYS A 12 30.16 5.48 -10.34
C LYS A 12 29.61 4.82 -9.07
N GLN A 13 29.34 5.61 -8.03
CA GLN A 13 28.73 5.11 -6.79
C GLN A 13 27.35 4.51 -7.04
N LEU A 14 26.54 5.13 -7.91
CA LEU A 14 25.23 4.59 -8.31
C LEU A 14 25.39 3.25 -9.04
N ALA A 15 26.31 3.16 -10.02
CA ALA A 15 26.55 1.94 -10.76
C ALA A 15 27.10 0.79 -9.88
N GLU A 16 27.97 1.11 -8.92
CA GLU A 16 28.46 0.15 -7.93
C GLU A 16 27.35 -0.34 -6.99
N ALA A 17 26.48 0.57 -6.54
CA ALA A 17 25.31 0.23 -5.72
C ALA A 17 24.31 -0.65 -6.49
N GLU A 18 24.06 -0.34 -7.76
CA GLU A 18 23.22 -1.15 -8.65
C GLU A 18 23.80 -2.55 -8.86
N ALA A 19 25.11 -2.67 -9.09
CA ALA A 19 25.78 -3.95 -9.25
C ALA A 19 25.69 -4.81 -7.98
N GLN A 20 25.93 -4.22 -6.80
CA GLN A 20 25.79 -4.90 -5.51
C GLN A 20 24.34 -5.30 -5.21
N ALA A 21 23.37 -4.46 -5.57
CA ALA A 21 21.95 -4.79 -5.42
C ALA A 21 21.57 -5.98 -6.32
N LYS A 22 22.05 -6.00 -7.56
CA LYS A 22 21.84 -7.10 -8.50
C LYS A 22 22.45 -8.41 -7.99
N GLU A 23 23.70 -8.39 -7.52
CA GLU A 23 24.36 -9.57 -6.97
C GLU A 23 23.61 -10.13 -5.75
N ARG A 24 23.18 -9.26 -4.83
CA ARG A 24 22.36 -9.66 -3.67
C ARG A 24 21.04 -10.29 -4.09
N PHE A 25 20.35 -9.68 -5.06
CA PHE A 25 19.11 -10.21 -5.59
C PHE A 25 19.31 -11.58 -6.24
N GLU A 26 20.33 -11.75 -7.08
CA GLU A 26 20.64 -13.04 -7.73
C GLU A 26 20.98 -14.13 -6.72
N ARG A 27 21.78 -13.81 -5.70
CA ARG A 27 22.09 -14.72 -4.60
C ARG A 27 20.84 -15.16 -3.85
N ALA A 28 20.01 -14.22 -3.43
CA ALA A 28 18.78 -14.49 -2.69
C ALA A 28 17.78 -15.30 -3.54
N MET A 29 17.66 -14.99 -4.84
CA MET A 29 16.83 -15.76 -5.77
C MET A 29 17.32 -17.20 -5.95
N ASN A 30 18.63 -17.43 -5.99
CA ASN A 30 19.19 -18.77 -6.07
C ASN A 30 18.90 -19.55 -4.79
N GLU A 31 19.17 -18.96 -3.62
CA GLU A 31 18.91 -19.58 -2.32
C GLU A 31 17.42 -19.91 -2.13
N LEU A 32 16.53 -19.01 -2.53
CA LEU A 32 15.09 -19.20 -2.51
C LEU A 32 14.68 -20.38 -3.39
N ARG A 33 15.14 -20.44 -4.64
CA ARG A 33 14.79 -21.53 -5.56
C ARG A 33 15.35 -22.87 -5.10
N GLU A 34 16.56 -22.88 -4.55
CA GLU A 34 17.14 -24.07 -3.95
C GLU A 34 16.37 -24.51 -2.72
N GLY A 35 15.97 -23.58 -1.83
CA GLY A 35 15.14 -23.86 -0.67
C GLY A 35 13.81 -24.51 -1.06
N ALA A 36 13.12 -23.94 -2.06
CA ALA A 36 11.89 -24.50 -2.60
C ALA A 36 12.08 -25.94 -3.12
N TYR A 37 13.17 -26.19 -3.87
CA TYR A 37 13.50 -27.53 -4.37
C TYR A 37 13.88 -28.51 -3.25
N ARG A 38 14.67 -28.05 -2.26
CA ARG A 38 15.04 -28.85 -1.10
C ARG A 38 13.79 -29.26 -0.31
N PHE A 39 12.79 -28.40 -0.21
CA PHE A 39 11.54 -28.71 0.48
C PHE A 39 10.74 -29.80 -0.24
N SER A 40 10.45 -29.59 -1.54
CA SER A 40 9.67 -30.57 -2.31
C SER A 40 10.38 -31.91 -2.44
N SER A 41 11.70 -31.91 -2.65
CA SER A 41 12.50 -33.14 -2.67
C SER A 41 12.50 -33.87 -1.33
N ARG A 42 12.51 -33.15 -0.19
CA ARG A 42 12.45 -33.76 1.14
C ARG A 42 11.10 -34.40 1.41
N ALA A 43 9.99 -33.70 1.12
CA ALA A 43 8.66 -34.28 1.27
C ALA A 43 8.52 -35.54 0.42
N ARG A 44 8.87 -35.47 -0.87
CA ARG A 44 8.81 -36.65 -1.74
C ARG A 44 9.67 -37.81 -1.25
N GLY A 45 10.86 -37.53 -0.72
CA GLY A 45 11.78 -38.57 -0.26
C GLY A 45 11.42 -39.17 1.10
N GLN A 46 10.74 -38.43 1.97
CA GLN A 46 10.51 -38.83 3.37
C GLN A 46 9.05 -39.19 3.68
N SER A 47 8.09 -38.57 3.00
CA SER A 47 6.66 -38.85 3.15
C SER A 47 6.03 -39.46 1.91
N GLU A 48 6.80 -39.68 0.84
CA GLU A 48 6.33 -40.16 -0.47
C GLU A 48 5.31 -39.22 -1.15
N LEU A 49 5.09 -38.03 -0.58
CA LEU A 49 4.12 -37.06 -1.07
C LEU A 49 4.71 -36.18 -2.17
N ILE A 50 3.96 -36.03 -3.26
CA ILE A 50 4.20 -35.03 -4.29
C ILE A 50 3.35 -33.81 -3.92
N ILE A 51 3.94 -32.86 -3.20
CA ILE A 51 3.19 -31.72 -2.62
C ILE A 51 2.55 -30.86 -3.72
N GLU A 52 3.14 -30.82 -4.91
CA GLU A 52 2.58 -30.14 -6.06
C GLU A 52 1.20 -30.71 -6.47
N GLU A 53 0.99 -32.01 -6.32
CA GLU A 53 -0.28 -32.69 -6.62
C GLU A 53 -1.36 -32.41 -5.57
N LEU A 54 -0.98 -32.04 -4.34
CA LEU A 54 -1.94 -31.60 -3.30
C LEU A 54 -2.62 -30.27 -3.63
N ILE A 55 -2.12 -29.57 -4.65
CA ILE A 55 -2.56 -28.24 -5.07
C ILE A 55 -2.90 -28.24 -6.57
N ASP A 56 -2.78 -29.37 -7.28
CA ASP A 56 -2.99 -29.50 -8.73
C ASP A 56 -4.50 -29.55 -9.06
N PRO A 57 -5.01 -28.73 -10.01
CA PRO A 57 -6.42 -28.73 -10.40
C PRO A 57 -6.88 -29.92 -11.28
N ASP A 58 -5.98 -30.70 -11.90
CA ASP A 58 -6.38 -31.88 -12.72
C ASP A 58 -6.25 -33.23 -11.97
N GLY A 59 -5.70 -33.22 -10.75
CA GLY A 59 -5.64 -34.37 -9.86
C GLY A 59 -6.88 -34.46 -8.97
N GLU A 60 -7.42 -35.66 -8.76
CA GLU A 60 -8.63 -35.96 -7.96
C GLU A 60 -8.54 -35.59 -6.46
N THR A 61 -7.61 -34.74 -6.03
CA THR A 61 -7.30 -34.49 -4.62
C THR A 61 -7.81 -33.16 -4.08
N VAL A 62 -8.91 -32.61 -4.60
CA VAL A 62 -9.73 -31.60 -3.86
C VAL A 62 -11.24 -31.74 -4.15
N GLU A 63 -11.75 -32.86 -4.67
CA GLU A 63 -13.21 -33.04 -4.83
C GLU A 63 -13.94 -33.50 -3.54
N SER A 64 -13.20 -33.71 -2.44
CA SER A 64 -13.77 -34.16 -1.15
C SER A 64 -13.77 -33.11 -0.04
N LEU A 65 -13.59 -31.82 -0.35
CA LEU A 65 -13.95 -30.73 0.57
C LEU A 65 -15.48 -30.57 0.58
N ALA A 66 -16.13 -31.60 1.12
CA ALA A 66 -17.57 -31.75 1.13
C ALA A 66 -18.24 -30.54 1.80
N GLU A 67 -19.17 -29.93 1.06
CA GLU A 67 -20.27 -29.16 1.63
C GLU A 67 -21.06 -30.07 2.58
N VAL A 68 -20.69 -30.10 3.86
CA VAL A 68 -21.49 -30.76 4.90
C VAL A 68 -21.58 -29.82 6.09
N GLU A 69 -22.68 -29.06 6.13
CA GLU A 69 -23.17 -28.46 7.36
C GLU A 69 -23.51 -29.58 8.35
N GLY A 70 -22.65 -29.82 9.35
CA GLY A 70 -23.02 -30.64 10.50
C GLY A 70 -21.90 -31.46 11.12
N ASP A 71 -21.62 -31.15 12.37
CA ASP A 71 -20.86 -31.89 13.39
C ASP A 71 -19.33 -32.03 13.19
N THR A 72 -18.60 -31.43 14.14
CA THR A 72 -17.13 -31.34 14.23
C THR A 72 -16.41 -32.70 14.17
N GLY A 73 -17.09 -33.80 14.50
CA GLY A 73 -16.56 -35.16 14.39
C GLY A 73 -16.48 -35.71 12.96
N ALA A 74 -17.37 -35.28 12.05
CA ALA A 74 -17.38 -35.69 10.65
C ALA A 74 -16.32 -34.94 9.82
N ALA A 75 -16.04 -33.68 10.17
CA ALA A 75 -15.03 -32.84 9.51
C ALA A 75 -13.57 -33.28 9.75
N ALA A 76 -13.32 -34.12 10.75
CA ALA A 76 -12.03 -34.77 10.99
C ALA A 76 -11.87 -36.06 10.15
N LEU A 77 -12.98 -36.71 9.78
CA LEU A 77 -13.01 -37.93 8.97
C LEU A 77 -13.07 -37.66 7.46
N SER A 78 -13.40 -36.43 7.05
CA SER A 78 -13.43 -36.00 5.64
C SER A 78 -12.11 -35.43 5.12
N GLN A 79 -11.04 -35.41 5.93
CA GLN A 79 -9.75 -34.91 5.48
C GLN A 79 -9.07 -35.93 4.56
N SER A 80 -8.58 -35.47 3.40
CA SER A 80 -7.71 -36.29 2.56
C SER A 80 -6.54 -36.82 3.39
N LEU A 81 -6.30 -38.13 3.30
CA LEU A 81 -5.21 -38.80 4.00
C LEU A 81 -3.85 -38.16 3.67
N GLU A 82 -3.71 -37.62 2.47
CA GLU A 82 -2.50 -36.94 2.04
C GLU A 82 -2.30 -35.60 2.75
N LEU A 83 -3.38 -34.84 3.01
CA LEU A 83 -3.32 -33.60 3.80
C LEU A 83 -2.92 -33.87 5.26
N ILE A 84 -3.49 -34.92 5.86
CA ILE A 84 -3.13 -35.36 7.22
C ILE A 84 -1.66 -35.80 7.25
N THR A 85 -1.23 -36.57 6.25
CA THR A 85 0.14 -37.06 6.14
C THR A 85 1.12 -35.90 5.96
N PHE A 86 0.75 -34.90 5.15
CA PHE A 86 1.58 -33.72 4.94
C PHE A 86 1.68 -32.85 6.20
N ASP A 87 0.56 -32.53 6.87
CA ASP A 87 0.56 -31.80 8.16
C ASP A 87 1.45 -32.55 9.17
N THR A 88 1.23 -33.86 9.35
CA THR A 88 1.99 -34.68 10.32
C THR A 88 3.49 -34.69 10.01
N TRP A 89 3.86 -34.87 8.73
CA TRP A 89 5.26 -34.84 8.31
C TRP A 89 5.89 -33.46 8.52
N LEU A 90 5.19 -32.38 8.13
CA LEU A 90 5.66 -31.00 8.23
C LEU A 90 5.96 -30.62 9.68
N PHE A 91 5.04 -30.91 10.60
CA PHE A 91 5.24 -30.63 12.02
C PHE A 91 6.28 -31.56 12.65
N GLY A 92 6.40 -32.80 12.17
CA GLY A 92 7.48 -33.70 12.56
C GLY A 92 8.89 -33.13 12.29
N GLN A 93 9.04 -32.22 11.32
CA GLN A 93 10.33 -31.57 11.04
C GLN A 93 10.73 -30.52 12.10
N ILE A 94 9.77 -29.97 12.85
CA ILE A 94 10.03 -29.00 13.93
C ILE A 94 10.40 -29.73 15.24
N GLY A 95 10.12 -31.03 15.34
CA GLY A 95 10.45 -31.88 16.48
C GLY A 95 9.61 -31.61 17.73
N ASP A 96 9.98 -32.22 18.86
CA ASP A 96 9.26 -32.17 20.16
C ASP A 96 9.36 -30.82 20.89
N LYS A 97 9.73 -29.73 20.22
CA LYS A 97 9.81 -28.42 20.87
C LYS A 97 8.43 -27.80 20.97
N ASP A 98 8.13 -27.21 22.12
CA ASP A 98 6.83 -26.59 22.42
C ASP A 98 6.45 -25.43 21.47
N SER A 99 7.40 -24.88 20.69
CA SER A 99 7.13 -23.81 19.72
C SER A 99 8.22 -23.66 18.64
N LEU A 100 7.83 -23.03 17.53
CA LEU A 100 8.74 -22.58 16.46
C LEU A 100 9.70 -21.51 16.97
N ASP A 101 10.98 -21.89 17.08
CA ASP A 101 12.12 -21.00 17.37
C ASP A 101 13.01 -20.79 16.14
N LEU A 102 12.89 -19.62 15.49
CA LEU A 102 13.67 -19.27 14.29
C LEU A 102 15.15 -18.95 14.57
N LYS A 103 15.58 -18.91 15.85
CA LYS A 103 17.02 -18.82 16.19
C LYS A 103 17.71 -20.18 16.12
N ASN A 104 16.94 -21.26 16.06
CA ASN A 104 17.46 -22.59 15.85
C ASN A 104 17.60 -22.85 14.34
N GLU A 105 18.80 -23.24 13.90
CA GLU A 105 19.11 -23.48 12.48
C GLU A 105 18.21 -24.54 11.84
N GLU A 106 17.84 -25.60 12.55
CA GLU A 106 16.98 -26.67 12.02
C GLU A 106 15.57 -26.15 11.72
N HIS A 107 15.03 -25.31 12.61
CA HIS A 107 13.72 -24.69 12.42
C HIS A 107 13.74 -23.62 11.34
N TRP A 108 14.82 -22.83 11.31
CA TRP A 108 15.02 -21.81 10.30
C TRP A 108 15.04 -22.46 8.90
N GLU A 109 15.77 -23.56 8.73
CA GLU A 109 15.88 -24.27 7.45
C GLU A 109 14.52 -24.79 6.97
N VAL A 110 13.71 -25.34 7.88
CA VAL A 110 12.34 -25.81 7.58
C VAL A 110 11.43 -24.63 7.21
N TRP A 111 11.41 -23.58 8.03
CA TRP A 111 10.60 -22.38 7.78
C TRP A 111 10.96 -21.70 6.46
N PHE A 112 12.26 -21.49 6.22
CA PHE A 112 12.75 -20.86 5.00
C PHE A 112 12.40 -21.69 3.77
N SER A 113 12.71 -22.99 3.79
CA SER A 113 12.44 -23.87 2.65
C SER A 113 10.94 -23.99 2.37
N TYR A 114 10.10 -24.01 3.41
CA TYR A 114 8.64 -24.04 3.28
C TYR A 114 8.08 -22.74 2.70
N GLY A 115 8.50 -21.58 3.22
CA GLY A 115 8.09 -20.28 2.69
C GLY A 115 8.55 -20.04 1.25
N ALA A 116 9.77 -20.46 0.93
CA ALA A 116 10.30 -20.43 -0.42
C ALA A 116 9.49 -21.33 -1.38
N TRP A 117 9.12 -22.53 -0.95
CA TRP A 117 8.27 -23.43 -1.72
C TRP A 117 6.87 -22.85 -1.95
N ILE A 118 6.20 -22.30 -0.92
CA ILE A 118 4.90 -21.63 -1.08
C ILE A 118 5.00 -20.53 -2.14
N GLY A 119 5.98 -19.64 -2.00
CA GLY A 119 6.14 -18.51 -2.91
C GLY A 119 6.50 -18.92 -4.35
N GLU A 120 7.39 -19.89 -4.54
CA GLU A 120 7.71 -20.40 -5.89
C GLU A 120 6.55 -21.13 -6.54
N THR A 121 5.77 -21.90 -5.76
CA THR A 121 4.56 -22.57 -6.25
C THR A 121 3.55 -21.53 -6.75
N MET A 122 3.27 -20.51 -5.93
CA MET A 122 2.39 -19.40 -6.31
C MET A 122 2.88 -18.66 -7.55
N ARG A 123 4.18 -18.32 -7.61
CA ARG A 123 4.76 -17.59 -8.74
C ARG A 123 4.71 -18.39 -10.04
N ARG A 124 5.00 -19.68 -9.99
CA ARG A 124 4.99 -20.56 -11.19
C ARG A 124 3.57 -20.74 -11.74
N ARG A 125 2.58 -20.82 -10.85
CA ARG A 125 1.18 -21.03 -11.23
C ARG A 125 0.49 -19.76 -11.71
N HIS A 126 0.65 -18.67 -10.97
CA HIS A 126 -0.13 -17.45 -11.17
C HIS A 126 0.64 -16.35 -11.92
N GLY A 127 1.94 -16.55 -12.16
CA GLY A 127 2.83 -15.50 -12.64
C GLY A 127 3.13 -14.47 -11.56
N GLY A 128 4.24 -13.77 -11.67
CA GLY A 128 4.60 -12.74 -10.70
C GLY A 128 6.09 -12.52 -10.52
N HIS A 129 6.39 -11.60 -9.60
CA HIS A 129 7.72 -11.07 -9.37
C HIS A 129 8.04 -11.10 -7.88
N TRP A 130 9.20 -11.67 -7.55
CA TRP A 130 9.76 -11.58 -6.21
C TRP A 130 10.30 -10.17 -5.97
N LEU A 131 10.01 -9.66 -4.78
CA LEU A 131 10.42 -8.36 -4.27
C LEU A 131 11.23 -8.62 -3.01
N LEU A 132 12.55 -8.59 -3.14
CA LEU A 132 13.48 -8.94 -2.07
C LEU A 132 14.03 -7.66 -1.45
N MET A 133 13.22 -7.07 -0.56
CA MET A 133 13.54 -5.79 0.09
C MET A 133 14.51 -6.01 1.25
N GLY A 134 15.78 -6.27 0.93
CA GLY A 134 16.83 -6.54 1.92
C GLY A 134 17.13 -8.03 2.13
N ASP A 135 17.93 -8.34 3.15
CA ASP A 135 18.45 -9.69 3.38
C ASP A 135 17.53 -10.55 4.28
N ASP A 136 16.52 -9.97 4.94
CA ASP A 136 15.60 -10.71 5.82
C ASP A 136 14.40 -11.28 5.04
N PRO A 137 14.23 -12.62 4.98
CA PRO A 137 13.13 -13.25 4.24
C PRO A 137 11.73 -12.85 4.73
N HIS A 138 11.55 -12.38 5.97
CA HIS A 138 10.26 -11.88 6.44
C HIS A 138 9.75 -10.68 5.65
N THR A 139 10.67 -9.90 5.06
CA THR A 139 10.36 -8.71 4.26
C THR A 139 10.12 -9.03 2.79
N TRP A 140 10.41 -10.26 2.36
CA TRP A 140 10.27 -10.64 0.96
C TRP A 140 8.80 -10.80 0.60
N ARG A 141 8.44 -10.28 -0.58
CA ARG A 141 7.07 -10.26 -1.10
C ARG A 141 7.02 -10.89 -2.49
N LEU A 142 5.86 -11.45 -2.83
CA LEU A 142 5.54 -11.90 -4.18
C LEU A 142 4.37 -11.06 -4.70
N GLY A 143 4.61 -10.24 -5.73
CA GLY A 143 3.58 -9.52 -6.45
C GLY A 143 3.13 -10.29 -7.69
N PHE A 144 1.82 -10.35 -7.96
CA PHE A 144 1.26 -11.08 -9.10
C PHE A 144 1.18 -10.21 -10.37
N SER A 145 1.44 -10.80 -11.54
CA SER A 145 1.48 -10.00 -12.78
C SER A 145 0.09 -9.68 -13.35
N LYS A 146 -0.93 -10.50 -13.05
CA LYS A 146 -2.28 -10.37 -13.61
C LYS A 146 -3.26 -9.62 -12.69
N ILE A 147 -3.11 -9.73 -11.37
CA ILE A 147 -3.96 -9.08 -10.37
C ILE A 147 -3.12 -8.18 -9.45
N PHE A 148 -3.67 -7.06 -8.99
CA PHE A 148 -2.95 -6.16 -8.08
C PHE A 148 -2.99 -6.67 -6.64
N LEU A 149 -2.21 -7.71 -6.38
CA LEU A 149 -2.07 -8.34 -5.06
C LEU A 149 -0.60 -8.64 -4.80
N GLU A 150 -0.19 -8.49 -3.54
CA GLU A 150 1.07 -9.01 -3.04
C GLU A 150 0.83 -9.94 -1.86
N ILE A 151 1.69 -10.94 -1.70
CA ILE A 151 1.70 -11.81 -0.53
C ILE A 151 3.09 -11.82 0.10
N ALA A 152 3.15 -12.22 1.37
CA ALA A 152 4.37 -12.39 2.15
C ALA A 152 4.57 -13.89 2.47
N PRO A 153 5.19 -14.68 1.58
CA PRO A 153 5.21 -16.14 1.71
C PRO A 153 5.87 -16.65 2.99
N PHE A 154 6.93 -15.99 3.47
CA PHE A 154 7.66 -16.37 4.67
C PHE A 154 6.90 -16.04 5.96
N MET A 155 6.23 -14.87 6.01
CA MET A 155 5.30 -14.54 7.10
C MET A 155 4.13 -15.52 7.14
N PHE A 156 3.59 -15.87 5.98
CA PHE A 156 2.51 -16.84 5.88
C PHE A 156 2.96 -18.23 6.34
N ALA A 157 4.13 -18.70 5.90
CA ALA A 157 4.71 -19.96 6.35
C ALA A 157 4.93 -19.99 7.86
N GLU A 158 5.43 -18.91 8.47
CA GLU A 158 5.58 -18.81 9.92
C GLU A 158 4.23 -18.95 10.63
N GLN A 159 3.20 -18.24 10.16
CA GLN A 159 1.85 -18.33 10.72
C GLN A 159 1.28 -19.74 10.62
N LEU A 160 1.49 -20.43 9.50
CA LEU A 160 1.05 -21.81 9.29
C LEU A 160 1.76 -22.76 10.26
N LEU A 161 3.09 -22.64 10.39
CA LEU A 161 3.87 -23.48 11.30
C LEU A 161 3.53 -23.22 12.78
N ARG A 162 3.17 -22.00 13.15
CA ARG A 162 2.71 -21.66 14.50
C ARG A 162 1.28 -22.12 14.80
N MET A 163 0.45 -22.28 13.79
CA MET A 163 -0.94 -22.68 13.95
C MET A 163 -1.08 -24.17 14.30
N GLY A 164 -0.15 -25.02 13.85
CA GLY A 164 -0.24 -26.47 14.04
C GLY A 164 -1.28 -27.10 13.11
N SER A 165 -2.13 -27.98 13.65
CA SER A 165 -3.10 -28.73 12.85
C SER A 165 -4.02 -27.83 12.00
N GLY A 166 -4.25 -28.21 10.74
CA GLY A 166 -5.07 -27.43 9.80
C GLY A 166 -4.29 -26.36 9.01
N ALA A 167 -2.97 -26.29 9.19
CA ALA A 167 -2.09 -25.43 8.39
C ALA A 167 -2.21 -25.70 6.89
N THR A 168 -2.12 -26.96 6.48
CA THR A 168 -2.22 -27.31 5.05
C THR A 168 -3.57 -26.92 4.46
N ARG A 169 -4.67 -27.10 5.20
CA ARG A 169 -6.00 -26.67 4.74
C ARG A 169 -6.05 -25.16 4.50
N LYS A 170 -5.58 -24.37 5.47
CA LYS A 170 -5.56 -22.91 5.35
C LYS A 170 -4.66 -22.46 4.18
N MET A 171 -3.54 -23.13 3.98
CA MET A 171 -2.66 -22.90 2.83
C MET A 171 -3.42 -23.13 1.52
N VAL A 172 -4.00 -24.31 1.32
CA VAL A 172 -4.75 -24.67 0.09
C VAL A 172 -5.88 -23.67 -0.16
N SER A 173 -6.68 -23.34 0.86
CA SER A 173 -7.77 -22.37 0.72
C SER A 173 -7.29 -20.99 0.26
N GLU A 174 -6.13 -20.53 0.74
CA GLU A 174 -5.57 -19.25 0.31
C GLU A 174 -5.04 -19.28 -1.13
N ILE A 175 -4.46 -20.41 -1.56
CA ILE A 175 -4.05 -20.63 -2.96
C ILE A 175 -5.27 -20.58 -3.88
N GLU A 176 -6.34 -21.29 -3.50
CA GLU A 176 -7.59 -21.33 -4.26
C GLU A 176 -8.27 -19.96 -4.33
N ARG A 177 -8.23 -19.18 -3.24
CA ARG A 177 -8.73 -17.80 -3.22
C ARG A 177 -7.98 -16.92 -4.24
N ILE A 178 -6.65 -17.03 -4.30
CA ILE A 178 -5.83 -16.29 -5.27
C ILE A 178 -6.16 -16.76 -6.69
N ARG A 179 -6.31 -18.07 -6.92
CA ARG A 179 -6.71 -18.62 -8.21
C ARG A 179 -8.05 -18.04 -8.68
N GLY A 180 -9.06 -18.02 -7.82
CA GLY A 180 -10.37 -17.44 -8.13
C GLY A 180 -10.27 -15.98 -8.58
N LEU A 181 -9.46 -15.16 -7.90
CA LEU A 181 -9.21 -13.77 -8.33
C LEU A 181 -8.56 -13.69 -9.72
N HIS A 182 -7.65 -14.60 -10.04
CA HIS A 182 -7.03 -14.68 -11.36
C HIS A 182 -8.03 -15.13 -12.45
N GLU A 183 -8.94 -16.04 -12.13
CA GLU A 183 -10.02 -16.48 -13.03
C GLU A 183 -11.01 -15.34 -13.28
N GLU A 184 -11.48 -14.66 -12.24
CA GLU A 184 -12.34 -13.46 -12.34
C GLU A 184 -11.69 -12.38 -13.22
N GLN A 185 -10.38 -12.14 -13.04
CA GLN A 185 -9.64 -11.19 -13.87
C GLN A 185 -9.49 -11.68 -15.31
N ALA A 186 -9.28 -12.98 -15.53
CA ALA A 186 -9.20 -13.55 -16.88
C ALA A 186 -10.56 -13.44 -17.61
N GLU A 187 -11.68 -13.62 -16.91
CA GLU A 187 -13.02 -13.39 -17.44
C GLU A 187 -13.21 -11.92 -17.83
N ALA A 188 -12.84 -10.98 -16.95
CA ALA A 188 -12.86 -9.54 -17.25
C ALA A 188 -11.98 -9.18 -18.47
N ASP A 189 -10.90 -9.92 -18.68
CA ASP A 189 -9.94 -9.73 -19.78
C ASP A 189 -10.38 -10.44 -21.07
N ASN A 190 -11.56 -11.07 -21.08
CA ASN A 190 -12.07 -11.91 -22.17
C ASN A 190 -11.09 -13.03 -22.55
N GLY A 191 -10.47 -13.67 -21.56
CA GLY A 191 -9.53 -14.78 -21.72
C GLY A 191 -8.16 -14.39 -22.27
N LYS A 192 -7.83 -13.09 -22.35
CA LYS A 192 -6.50 -12.64 -22.75
C LYS A 192 -5.55 -12.73 -21.57
N GLU A 193 -4.41 -13.39 -21.75
CA GLU A 193 -3.32 -13.34 -20.77
C GLU A 193 -2.61 -11.99 -20.87
N LEU A 194 -2.93 -11.09 -19.93
CA LEU A 194 -2.34 -9.76 -19.84
C LEU A 194 -1.57 -9.63 -18.53
N ASP A 195 -0.25 -9.46 -18.63
CA ASP A 195 0.57 -9.03 -17.50
C ASP A 195 0.39 -7.51 -17.32
N ARG A 196 -0.45 -7.14 -16.37
CA ARG A 196 -0.82 -5.76 -16.04
C ARG A 196 0.17 -5.13 -15.05
N PHE A 197 0.75 -5.94 -14.16
CA PHE A 197 1.56 -5.47 -13.05
C PHE A 197 3.00 -5.96 -13.13
N LEU A 198 3.93 -5.03 -13.34
CA LEU A 198 5.37 -5.28 -13.32
C LEU A 198 5.94 -5.15 -11.91
N SER A 199 7.14 -5.71 -11.68
CA SER A 199 7.88 -5.56 -10.42
C SER A 199 8.03 -4.10 -9.98
N GLN A 200 8.18 -3.16 -10.93
CA GLN A 200 8.27 -1.73 -10.65
C GLN A 200 7.02 -1.16 -9.98
N HIS A 201 5.82 -1.66 -10.33
CA HIS A 201 4.58 -1.20 -9.68
C HIS A 201 4.56 -1.55 -8.19
N TYR A 202 5.07 -2.74 -7.84
CA TYR A 202 5.15 -3.17 -6.46
C TYR A 202 6.32 -2.54 -5.70
N ILE A 203 7.48 -2.34 -6.34
CA ILE A 203 8.58 -1.58 -5.73
C ILE A 203 8.08 -0.20 -5.32
N ARG A 204 7.25 0.45 -6.17
CA ARG A 204 6.65 1.75 -5.83
C ARG A 204 5.76 1.69 -4.59
N LEU A 205 5.03 0.61 -4.34
CA LEU A 205 4.26 0.45 -3.09
C LEU A 205 5.15 0.55 -1.86
N HIS A 206 6.33 -0.06 -1.88
CA HIS A 206 7.24 -0.11 -0.73
C HIS A 206 8.29 1.01 -0.69
N THR A 207 8.38 1.85 -1.73
CA THR A 207 9.43 2.89 -1.83
C THR A 207 8.86 4.30 -1.90
N VAL A 208 7.59 4.45 -2.30
CA VAL A 208 6.96 5.76 -2.46
C VAL A 208 6.11 6.07 -1.23
N PRO A 209 6.39 7.16 -0.49
CA PRO A 209 5.52 7.62 0.58
C PRO A 209 4.10 7.88 0.09
N LEU A 210 3.13 7.67 0.96
CA LEU A 210 1.72 7.93 0.62
C LEU A 210 1.27 9.23 1.27
N GLY A 211 0.75 10.17 0.48
CA GLY A 211 0.09 11.38 0.94
C GLY A 211 -1.35 11.10 1.39
N GLN A 212 -1.77 11.72 2.49
CA GLN A 212 -3.14 11.61 2.98
C GLN A 212 -3.64 12.94 3.55
N TRP A 213 -4.87 13.31 3.20
CA TRP A 213 -5.55 14.49 3.73
C TRP A 213 -6.46 14.12 4.91
N MET A 214 -6.56 15.01 5.90
CA MET A 214 -7.33 14.80 7.13
C MET A 214 -8.06 16.08 7.55
N SER A 215 -9.26 15.92 8.10
CA SER A 215 -10.00 16.96 8.84
C SER A 215 -9.88 16.65 10.32
N MET A 216 -9.30 17.56 11.10
CA MET A 216 -8.98 17.35 12.51
C MET A 216 -9.51 18.49 13.39
N ASP A 217 -10.25 18.12 14.44
CA ASP A 217 -10.76 19.03 15.46
C ASP A 217 -9.64 19.47 16.43
N PHE A 218 -8.78 20.35 15.92
CA PHE A 218 -7.66 20.91 16.69
C PHE A 218 -8.11 21.89 17.77
N ALA A 219 -9.29 22.50 17.65
CA ALA A 219 -9.81 23.36 18.71
C ALA A 219 -10.05 22.56 20.00
N ASN A 220 -10.76 21.43 19.89
CA ASN A 220 -10.97 20.53 21.04
C ASN A 220 -9.65 19.89 21.51
N LEU A 221 -8.82 19.42 20.56
CA LEU A 221 -7.54 18.80 20.90
C LEU A 221 -6.61 19.78 21.63
N ALA A 222 -6.51 21.03 21.20
CA ALA A 222 -5.67 22.03 21.82
C ALA A 222 -6.10 22.30 23.27
N LYS A 223 -7.40 22.33 23.54
CA LYS A 223 -7.93 22.44 24.90
C LYS A 223 -7.54 21.24 25.77
N LEU A 224 -7.74 20.02 25.25
CA LEU A 224 -7.40 18.80 25.98
C LEU A 224 -5.89 18.63 26.22
N TRP A 225 -5.07 19.02 25.25
CA TRP A 225 -3.62 18.88 25.31
C TRP A 225 -2.95 19.93 26.20
N ASN A 226 -3.35 21.21 26.05
CA ASN A 226 -2.66 22.33 26.69
C ASN A 226 -3.25 22.75 28.04
N GLU A 227 -4.56 22.53 28.26
CA GLU A 227 -5.29 23.12 29.38
C GLU A 227 -5.91 22.09 30.32
N ALA A 228 -6.47 20.99 29.78
CA ALA A 228 -7.17 20.01 30.59
C ALA A 228 -6.20 19.13 31.41
N PRO A 229 -6.60 18.69 32.62
CA PRO A 229 -5.90 17.64 33.34
C PRO A 229 -5.80 16.34 32.52
N VAL A 230 -4.69 15.60 32.65
CA VAL A 230 -4.48 14.32 31.94
C VAL A 230 -5.62 13.32 32.19
N GLU A 231 -6.24 13.31 33.37
CA GLU A 231 -7.38 12.41 33.65
C GLU A 231 -8.56 12.63 32.66
N GLN A 232 -8.80 13.87 32.24
CA GLN A 232 -9.86 14.20 31.27
C GLN A 232 -9.46 13.73 29.87
N LEU A 233 -8.19 13.90 29.50
CA LEU A 233 -7.66 13.40 28.24
C LEU A 233 -7.76 11.86 28.15
N VAL A 234 -7.45 11.17 29.25
CA VAL A 234 -7.59 9.70 29.34
C VAL A 234 -9.05 9.26 29.22
N ALA A 235 -9.98 9.99 29.85
CA ALA A 235 -11.41 9.70 29.70
C ALA A 235 -11.86 9.82 28.24
N GLU A 236 -11.44 10.89 27.56
CA GLU A 236 -11.75 11.12 26.15
C GLU A 236 -11.18 10.02 25.23
N LEU A 237 -9.95 9.57 25.48
CA LEU A 237 -9.33 8.46 24.74
C LEU A 237 -10.10 7.16 24.90
N LYS A 238 -10.57 6.86 26.11
CA LYS A 238 -11.38 5.66 26.38
C LYS A 238 -12.75 5.73 25.72
N GLU A 239 -13.33 6.93 25.62
CA GLU A 239 -14.62 7.13 24.95
C GLU A 239 -14.50 7.00 23.43
N LYS A 240 -13.48 7.63 22.83
CA LYS A 240 -13.32 7.72 21.37
C LYS A 240 -12.54 6.56 20.76
N GLY A 241 -11.60 5.97 21.48
CA GLY A 241 -10.75 4.87 21.03
C GLY A 241 -11.51 3.69 20.40
N PRO A 242 -12.61 3.19 21.00
CA PRO A 242 -13.39 2.08 20.42
C PRO A 242 -13.91 2.32 19.00
N ARG A 243 -14.03 3.58 18.55
CA ARG A 243 -14.47 3.93 17.19
C ARG A 243 -13.47 3.51 16.11
N LEU A 244 -12.21 3.26 16.48
CA LEU A 244 -11.17 2.79 15.57
C LEU A 244 -11.27 1.30 15.24
N GLY A 245 -12.15 0.55 15.92
CA GLY A 245 -12.36 -0.87 15.72
C GLY A 245 -11.41 -1.78 16.52
N PRO A 246 -11.74 -3.07 16.66
CA PRO A 246 -11.05 -3.99 17.57
C PRO A 246 -9.55 -4.14 17.29
N GLN A 247 -9.13 -4.13 16.02
CA GLN A 247 -7.72 -4.27 15.65
C GLN A 247 -6.81 -3.15 16.19
N ASN A 248 -7.37 -1.97 16.47
CA ASN A 248 -6.62 -0.79 16.92
C ASN A 248 -6.66 -0.60 18.45
N MET A 249 -7.45 -1.40 19.16
CA MET A 249 -7.57 -1.31 20.62
C MET A 249 -6.26 -1.49 21.38
N PRO A 250 -5.34 -2.41 21.00
CA PRO A 250 -4.05 -2.52 21.68
C PRO A 250 -3.24 -1.21 21.67
N ILE A 251 -3.33 -0.44 20.57
CA ILE A 251 -2.67 0.86 20.46
C ILE A 251 -3.32 1.89 21.39
N VAL A 252 -4.66 1.94 21.42
CA VAL A 252 -5.41 2.83 22.32
C VAL A 252 -5.06 2.53 23.79
N GLU A 253 -5.03 1.25 24.17
CA GLU A 253 -4.67 0.81 25.51
C GLU A 253 -3.23 1.19 25.88
N GLN A 254 -2.30 1.07 24.93
CA GLN A 254 -0.91 1.47 25.11
C GLN A 254 -0.78 2.99 25.34
N VAL A 255 -1.51 3.82 24.59
CA VAL A 255 -1.54 5.28 24.78
C VAL A 255 -2.14 5.64 26.15
N VAL A 256 -3.25 5.01 26.53
CA VAL A 256 -3.87 5.21 27.86
C VAL A 256 -2.92 4.80 28.99
N ALA A 257 -2.24 3.66 28.87
CA ALA A 257 -1.28 3.18 29.85
C ALA A 257 -0.06 4.10 29.97
N ALA A 258 0.38 4.71 28.85
CA ALA A 258 1.45 5.71 28.87
C ALA A 258 1.01 6.97 29.64
N LEU A 259 -0.19 7.49 29.38
CA LEU A 259 -0.72 8.67 30.05
C LEU A 259 -1.03 8.44 31.54
N ALA A 260 -1.38 7.22 31.94
CA ALA A 260 -1.63 6.87 33.34
C ALA A 260 -0.40 7.08 34.26
N ARG A 261 0.82 7.13 33.68
CA ARG A 261 2.07 7.37 34.41
C ARG A 261 2.37 8.86 34.59
N ALA A 262 1.66 9.74 33.88
CA ALA A 262 1.81 11.19 34.00
C ALA A 262 1.11 11.73 35.27
N LYS A 263 1.39 12.98 35.62
CA LYS A 263 0.66 13.70 36.68
C LYS A 263 -0.76 14.00 36.20
N GLN A 264 -1.73 13.36 36.83
CA GLN A 264 -3.13 13.34 36.36
C GLN A 264 -3.84 14.69 36.49
N ASP A 265 -3.40 15.52 37.45
CA ASP A 265 -3.95 16.84 37.78
C ASP A 265 -3.38 17.99 36.93
N GLN A 266 -2.45 17.70 36.02
CA GLN A 266 -1.77 18.70 35.19
C GLN A 266 -1.97 18.41 33.70
N PRO A 267 -1.93 19.43 32.83
CA PRO A 267 -1.94 19.22 31.39
C PRO A 267 -0.75 18.42 30.88
N ILE A 268 -0.97 17.61 29.84
CA ILE A 268 0.08 16.76 29.27
C ILE A 268 1.16 17.58 28.56
N ALA A 269 0.80 18.70 27.92
CA ALA A 269 1.74 19.60 27.24
C ALA A 269 2.81 20.20 28.18
N LYS A 270 2.53 20.28 29.49
CA LYS A 270 3.50 20.74 30.49
C LYS A 270 4.47 19.66 30.94
N GLN A 271 4.23 18.41 30.54
CA GLN A 271 4.95 17.22 31.00
C GLN A 271 5.74 16.57 29.87
N THR A 272 5.33 16.75 28.62
CA THR A 272 6.01 16.19 27.44
C THR A 272 5.81 17.06 26.19
N GLY A 273 6.80 17.02 25.29
CA GLY A 273 6.75 17.58 23.94
C GLY A 273 6.84 16.50 22.86
N ASP A 274 6.56 15.24 23.20
CA ASP A 274 6.65 14.10 22.27
C ASP A 274 5.61 14.24 21.13
N ARG A 275 6.11 14.42 19.91
CA ARG A 275 5.28 14.59 18.70
C ARG A 275 4.49 13.34 18.37
N GLY A 276 5.07 12.14 18.50
CA GLY A 276 4.41 10.88 18.17
C GLY A 276 3.21 10.61 19.09
N LEU A 277 3.35 10.89 20.38
CA LEU A 277 2.26 10.80 21.36
C LEU A 277 1.15 11.81 21.05
N PHE A 278 1.52 13.06 20.73
CA PHE A 278 0.56 14.08 20.30
C PHE A 278 -0.23 13.61 19.07
N GLU A 279 0.46 13.13 18.03
CA GLU A 279 -0.16 12.67 16.79
C GLU A 279 -1.07 11.44 16.98
N ALA A 280 -0.67 10.49 17.83
CA ALA A 280 -1.50 9.34 18.16
C ALA A 280 -2.80 9.78 18.85
N ILE A 281 -2.70 10.67 19.83
CA ILE A 281 -3.87 11.21 20.55
C ILE A 281 -4.75 12.05 19.61
N ALA A 282 -4.13 12.88 18.77
CA ALA A 282 -4.82 13.69 17.77
C ALA A 282 -5.64 12.83 16.81
N GLN A 283 -5.09 11.72 16.33
CA GLN A 283 -5.81 10.77 15.47
C GLN A 283 -6.96 10.08 16.19
N ILE A 284 -6.82 9.73 17.46
CA ILE A 284 -7.90 9.06 18.22
C ILE A 284 -9.05 10.03 18.54
N ILE A 285 -8.72 11.26 18.96
CA ILE A 285 -9.70 12.20 19.52
C ILE A 285 -10.25 13.18 18.48
N GLY A 286 -9.35 13.68 17.62
CA GLY A 286 -9.57 14.83 16.76
C GLY A 286 -9.95 14.46 15.32
N LEU A 287 -9.65 13.25 14.85
CA LEU A 287 -9.91 12.87 13.47
C LEU A 287 -11.40 12.81 13.17
N ARG A 288 -11.84 13.62 12.19
CA ARG A 288 -13.23 13.64 11.70
C ARG A 288 -13.37 12.94 10.35
N ARG A 289 -12.38 13.10 9.48
CA ARG A 289 -12.33 12.46 8.15
C ARG A 289 -10.88 12.33 7.69
N ALA A 290 -10.57 11.25 6.98
CA ALA A 290 -9.34 11.10 6.23
C ALA A 290 -9.66 10.64 4.80
N THR A 291 -8.84 11.03 3.82
CA THR A 291 -8.90 10.47 2.47
C THR A 291 -8.22 9.11 2.42
N GLN A 292 -8.38 8.36 1.33
CA GLN A 292 -7.47 7.24 1.07
C GLN A 292 -6.05 7.77 0.85
N PRO A 293 -5.00 7.03 1.29
CA PRO A 293 -3.62 7.37 0.96
C PRO A 293 -3.32 7.21 -0.53
N ILE A 294 -2.51 8.10 -1.09
CA ILE A 294 -2.13 8.09 -2.52
C ILE A 294 -0.63 8.29 -2.62
N ALA A 295 0.01 7.59 -3.56
CA ALA A 295 1.44 7.78 -3.84
C ALA A 295 1.76 9.26 -4.07
N ILE A 296 2.76 9.78 -3.37
CA ILE A 296 3.06 11.22 -3.32
C ILE A 296 3.35 11.80 -4.72
N ASP A 297 4.01 11.02 -5.58
CA ASP A 297 4.33 11.41 -6.94
C ASP A 297 3.09 11.49 -7.86
N ILE A 298 2.11 10.60 -7.68
CA ILE A 298 0.81 10.69 -8.36
C ILE A 298 0.02 11.89 -7.82
N LEU A 299 0.08 12.12 -6.51
CA LEU A 299 -0.59 13.27 -5.91
C LEU A 299 -0.05 14.58 -6.48
N GLU A 300 1.27 14.78 -6.47
CA GLU A 300 1.95 15.99 -6.92
C GLU A 300 1.87 16.19 -8.44
N ARG A 301 2.02 15.15 -9.25
CA ARG A 301 2.11 15.28 -10.71
C ARG A 301 0.79 15.19 -11.45
N VAL A 302 -0.23 14.61 -10.82
CA VAL A 302 -1.50 14.28 -11.51
C VAL A 302 -2.69 14.81 -10.72
N VAL A 303 -2.86 14.40 -9.46
CA VAL A 303 -4.08 14.73 -8.70
C VAL A 303 -4.17 16.23 -8.41
N MET A 304 -3.11 16.81 -7.85
CA MET A 304 -3.11 18.23 -7.47
C MET A 304 -3.18 19.12 -8.71
N PRO A 305 -2.42 18.90 -9.80
CA PRO A 305 -2.57 19.70 -11.01
C PRO A 305 -3.96 19.55 -11.67
N ALA A 306 -4.58 18.36 -11.64
CA ALA A 306 -5.93 18.15 -12.16
C ALA A 306 -7.01 19.01 -11.46
N LEU A 307 -6.75 19.49 -10.24
CA LEU A 307 -7.62 20.44 -9.55
C LEU A 307 -7.72 21.79 -10.28
N HIS A 308 -6.66 22.19 -10.97
CA HIS A 308 -6.53 23.48 -11.63
C HIS A 308 -7.08 23.46 -13.06
N VAL A 309 -7.24 22.27 -13.64
CA VAL A 309 -7.67 22.06 -15.03
C VAL A 309 -9.10 22.56 -15.27
N GLY A 310 -9.29 23.28 -16.37
CA GLY A 310 -10.61 23.71 -16.84
C GLY A 310 -11.39 22.63 -17.58
N LEU A 311 -12.66 22.90 -17.90
CA LEU A 311 -13.48 22.08 -18.80
C LEU A 311 -13.72 22.83 -20.11
N PRO A 312 -12.73 22.92 -21.02
CA PRO A 312 -12.82 23.78 -22.20
C PRO A 312 -13.81 23.23 -23.23
N GLU A 313 -14.52 24.08 -23.97
CA GLU A 313 -15.40 23.59 -25.05
C GLU A 313 -14.62 22.88 -26.17
N LYS A 314 -13.37 23.29 -26.40
CA LYS A 314 -12.46 22.70 -27.40
C LYS A 314 -11.07 22.53 -26.80
N PHE A 315 -10.41 21.43 -27.14
CA PHE A 315 -9.02 21.21 -26.77
C PHE A 315 -8.08 22.08 -27.60
N PRO A 316 -6.97 22.56 -27.01
CA PRO A 316 -5.96 23.29 -27.76
C PRO A 316 -5.31 22.38 -28.83
N PRO A 317 -4.86 22.96 -29.95
CA PRO A 317 -4.11 22.20 -30.94
C PRO A 317 -2.79 21.73 -30.34
N LEU A 318 -2.40 20.48 -30.64
CA LEU A 318 -1.11 19.94 -30.24
C LEU A 318 0.01 20.41 -31.16
N ASP A 319 1.14 20.80 -30.59
CA ASP A 319 2.34 21.13 -31.34
C ASP A 319 3.29 19.92 -31.55
N GLU A 320 4.49 20.15 -32.10
CA GLU A 320 5.44 19.07 -32.35
C GLU A 320 6.00 18.43 -31.06
N ASP A 321 6.13 19.20 -29.99
CA ASP A 321 6.64 18.74 -28.69
C ASP A 321 5.59 17.88 -27.98
N ASP A 322 4.33 18.29 -28.04
CA ASP A 322 3.17 17.52 -27.59
C ASP A 322 3.07 16.15 -28.28
N LEU A 323 3.20 16.14 -29.60
CA LEU A 323 3.22 14.92 -30.39
C LEU A 323 4.45 14.05 -30.08
N ALA A 324 5.60 14.66 -29.79
CA ALA A 324 6.79 13.94 -29.35
C ALA A 324 6.58 13.29 -27.96
N ASN A 325 5.95 13.97 -27.02
CA ASN A 325 5.59 13.43 -25.70
C ASN A 325 4.60 12.27 -25.82
N LEU A 326 3.59 12.42 -26.68
CA LEU A 326 2.71 11.31 -27.01
C LEU A 326 3.52 10.13 -27.55
N ARG A 327 4.45 10.31 -28.51
CA ARG A 327 5.30 9.22 -29.02
C ARG A 327 6.16 8.53 -27.94
N LYS A 328 6.60 9.27 -26.91
CA LYS A 328 7.36 8.75 -25.75
C LYS A 328 6.53 7.92 -24.76
N GLN A 329 5.26 7.67 -25.02
CA GLN A 329 4.39 6.88 -24.13
C GLN A 329 4.06 7.56 -22.80
N VAL A 330 3.96 8.90 -22.80
CA VAL A 330 3.37 9.62 -21.65
C VAL A 330 1.93 9.15 -21.43
N GLU A 331 1.56 9.04 -20.15
CA GLU A 331 0.22 8.64 -19.71
C GLU A 331 -0.82 9.70 -20.15
N LEU A 332 -1.96 9.26 -20.68
CA LEU A 332 -2.91 10.13 -21.38
C LEU A 332 -3.65 11.08 -20.45
N PHE A 333 -3.97 10.69 -19.23
CA PHE A 333 -4.58 11.56 -18.25
C PHE A 333 -3.58 12.61 -17.71
N ALA A 334 -2.33 12.22 -17.46
CA ALA A 334 -1.27 13.18 -17.12
C ALA A 334 -1.06 14.20 -18.25
N PHE A 335 -1.06 13.74 -19.49
CA PHE A 335 -1.00 14.60 -20.67
C PHE A 335 -2.24 15.50 -20.82
N PHE A 336 -3.44 14.98 -20.55
CA PHE A 336 -4.67 15.78 -20.49
C PHE A 336 -4.55 16.93 -19.49
N VAL A 337 -4.02 16.65 -18.29
CA VAL A 337 -3.82 17.66 -17.25
C VAL A 337 -2.82 18.73 -17.66
N GLU A 338 -1.76 18.35 -18.37
CA GLU A 338 -0.73 19.27 -18.88
C GLU A 338 -1.24 20.17 -20.01
N ILE A 339 -2.02 19.62 -20.94
CA ILE A 339 -2.45 20.31 -22.15
C ILE A 339 -3.68 21.19 -21.92
N VAL A 340 -4.60 20.76 -21.06
CA VAL A 340 -5.84 21.49 -20.86
C VAL A 340 -5.58 22.79 -20.09
N PRO A 341 -6.03 23.96 -20.60
CA PRO A 341 -5.80 25.22 -19.94
C PRO A 341 -6.29 25.23 -18.48
N HIS A 342 -5.42 25.66 -17.58
CA HIS A 342 -5.76 25.83 -16.18
C HIS A 342 -6.81 26.95 -16.02
N LYS A 343 -7.88 26.63 -15.28
CA LYS A 343 -8.88 27.60 -14.84
C LYS A 343 -8.42 28.36 -13.60
N TYR A 344 -7.63 27.72 -12.75
CA TYR A 344 -7.09 28.29 -11.53
C TYR A 344 -5.57 28.33 -11.60
N GLN A 345 -4.95 29.43 -11.19
CA GLN A 345 -3.50 29.53 -11.17
C GLN A 345 -2.92 28.59 -10.11
N ALA A 346 -2.01 27.72 -10.51
CA ALA A 346 -1.20 26.91 -9.60
C ALA A 346 0.05 27.71 -9.20
N ASP A 347 0.56 27.45 -7.99
CA ASP A 347 1.91 27.84 -7.61
C ASP A 347 2.85 26.66 -7.84
N ASP A 348 3.51 26.64 -8.99
CA ASP A 348 4.35 25.53 -9.44
C ASP A 348 5.59 25.32 -8.54
N GLU A 349 5.96 26.31 -7.72
CA GLU A 349 7.02 26.22 -6.71
C GLU A 349 6.48 25.89 -5.30
N GLY A 350 5.16 25.79 -5.17
CA GLY A 350 4.45 25.54 -3.92
C GLY A 350 4.51 24.09 -3.44
N PHE A 351 3.94 23.85 -2.26
CA PHE A 351 3.79 22.51 -1.72
C PHE A 351 2.88 21.64 -2.61
N LEU A 352 3.32 20.41 -2.89
CA LEU A 352 2.71 19.50 -3.87
C LEU A 352 2.56 20.11 -5.27
N GLY A 353 3.43 21.05 -5.62
CA GLY A 353 3.46 21.69 -6.94
C GLY A 353 2.26 22.60 -7.23
N THR A 354 1.43 22.91 -6.23
CA THR A 354 0.28 23.80 -6.45
C THR A 354 -0.08 24.73 -5.30
N ILE A 355 0.31 24.43 -4.06
CA ILE A 355 -0.17 25.12 -2.85
C ILE A 355 0.87 26.15 -2.39
N PRO A 356 0.56 27.45 -2.40
CA PRO A 356 1.51 28.48 -1.95
C PRO A 356 1.93 28.30 -0.49
N HIS A 357 3.20 28.60 -0.19
CA HIS A 357 3.75 28.43 1.16
C HIS A 357 3.02 29.26 2.23
N GLU A 358 2.44 30.41 1.88
CA GLU A 358 1.66 31.23 2.80
C GLU A 358 0.32 30.59 3.22
N GLN A 359 -0.12 29.54 2.53
CA GLN A 359 -1.30 28.76 2.90
C GLN A 359 -0.97 27.63 3.87
N LEU A 360 0.31 27.46 4.24
CA LEU A 360 0.81 26.35 5.04
C LEU A 360 1.17 26.81 6.44
N THR A 361 0.86 25.97 7.42
CA THR A 361 1.29 26.11 8.81
C THR A 361 1.62 24.74 9.40
N THR A 362 2.10 24.72 10.65
CA THR A 362 2.43 23.49 11.38
C THR A 362 1.59 23.39 12.66
N PRO A 363 1.13 22.18 13.04
CA PRO A 363 0.43 21.98 14.31
C PRO A 363 1.39 21.91 15.51
N TYR A 364 2.69 21.78 15.27
CA TYR A 364 3.66 21.56 16.34
C TYR A 364 4.06 22.88 17.00
N ALA A 365 4.20 22.85 18.33
CA ALA A 365 4.53 24.03 19.12
C ALA A 365 6.00 24.44 19.00
N ASP A 366 6.88 23.51 18.66
CA ASP A 366 8.27 23.77 18.35
C ASP A 366 8.35 24.35 16.93
N ARG A 367 8.37 25.69 16.87
CA ARG A 367 8.37 26.55 15.67
C ARG A 367 9.59 26.38 14.74
N ASN A 368 10.11 25.16 14.58
CA ASN A 368 11.05 24.87 13.52
C ASN A 368 10.35 24.98 12.17
N VAL A 369 11.12 25.36 11.16
CA VAL A 369 10.69 25.44 9.76
C VAL A 369 10.01 24.12 9.39
N LEU A 370 8.82 24.20 8.78
CA LEU A 370 8.11 23.04 8.24
C LEU A 370 9.07 22.23 7.36
N GLU A 371 9.50 21.05 7.82
CA GLU A 371 10.37 20.18 7.02
C GLU A 371 9.50 19.34 6.07
N ILE A 372 9.05 20.00 5.01
CA ILE A 372 8.28 19.37 3.92
C ILE A 372 9.03 18.12 3.44
N GLY A 373 8.33 16.97 3.44
CA GLY A 373 8.91 15.71 2.98
C GLY A 373 9.52 14.82 4.06
N LYS A 374 9.61 15.26 5.33
CA LYS A 374 10.17 14.44 6.44
C LYS A 374 9.13 13.80 7.37
N GLY A 375 7.87 13.75 6.96
CA GLY A 375 6.78 13.12 7.72
C GLY A 375 6.01 14.05 8.65
N ASP A 376 6.44 15.30 8.79
CA ASP A 376 5.72 16.32 9.58
C ASP A 376 4.32 16.58 8.99
N TRP A 377 3.34 16.76 9.87
CA TRP A 377 1.99 17.17 9.49
C TRP A 377 1.99 18.62 9.02
N VAL A 378 1.36 18.86 7.87
CA VAL A 378 1.22 20.18 7.25
C VAL A 378 -0.23 20.62 7.39
N VAL A 379 -0.49 21.71 8.11
CA VAL A 379 -1.83 22.32 8.15
C VAL A 379 -1.96 23.22 6.91
N VAL A 380 -3.04 23.02 6.14
CA VAL A 380 -3.31 23.78 4.92
C VAL A 380 -4.59 24.59 5.10
N ASN A 381 -4.58 25.85 4.69
CA ASN A 381 -5.76 26.69 4.74
C ASN A 381 -6.87 26.13 3.82
N PRO A 382 -8.03 25.68 4.35
CA PRO A 382 -9.08 25.11 3.52
C PRO A 382 -9.69 26.13 2.55
N ALA A 383 -9.61 27.43 2.86
CA ALA A 383 -10.11 28.49 1.98
C ALA A 383 -9.37 28.55 0.64
N HIS A 384 -8.13 28.06 0.56
CA HIS A 384 -7.41 27.93 -0.70
C HIS A 384 -8.12 26.98 -1.67
N PHE A 385 -8.63 25.86 -1.16
CA PHE A 385 -9.24 24.81 -1.99
C PHE A 385 -10.71 25.04 -2.33
N ILE A 386 -11.44 25.78 -1.50
CA ILE A 386 -12.88 25.96 -1.63
C ILE A 386 -13.31 26.40 -3.06
N PRO A 387 -12.70 27.43 -3.67
CA PRO A 387 -13.12 27.88 -5.01
C PRO A 387 -12.95 26.80 -6.09
N MET A 388 -11.89 26.00 -6.00
CA MET A 388 -11.58 24.95 -6.98
C MET A 388 -12.50 23.74 -6.81
N LEU A 389 -12.69 23.30 -5.56
CA LEU A 389 -13.44 22.09 -5.25
C LEU A 389 -14.96 22.30 -5.29
N GLN A 390 -15.48 23.51 -5.06
CA GLN A 390 -16.92 23.77 -5.15
C GLN A 390 -17.48 23.45 -6.53
N GLU A 391 -16.77 23.89 -7.57
CA GLU A 391 -17.17 23.72 -8.97
C GLU A 391 -16.74 22.37 -9.57
N PHE A 392 -15.85 21.64 -8.89
CA PHE A 392 -15.40 20.32 -9.32
C PHE A 392 -16.54 19.30 -9.36
N ASP A 393 -16.69 18.64 -10.50
CA ASP A 393 -17.66 17.58 -10.77
C ASP A 393 -16.88 16.36 -11.31
N PRO A 394 -16.81 15.26 -10.53
CA PRO A 394 -16.08 14.06 -10.92
C PRO A 394 -16.52 13.49 -12.27
N GLN A 395 -17.83 13.45 -12.52
CA GLN A 395 -18.37 12.84 -13.74
C GLN A 395 -18.01 13.69 -14.96
N LYS A 396 -18.15 15.01 -14.84
CA LYS A 396 -17.79 15.91 -15.94
C LYS A 396 -16.29 15.88 -16.27
N MET A 397 -15.42 15.68 -15.27
CA MET A 397 -13.98 15.54 -15.52
C MET A 397 -13.68 14.26 -16.31
N ILE A 398 -14.29 13.14 -15.95
CA ILE A 398 -14.15 11.87 -16.67
C ILE A 398 -14.74 11.95 -18.08
N ASP A 399 -15.94 12.49 -18.22
CA ASP A 399 -16.57 12.69 -19.54
C ASP A 399 -15.68 13.57 -20.43
N LYS A 400 -15.04 14.58 -19.83
CA LYS A 400 -14.14 15.48 -20.56
C LYS A 400 -12.83 14.80 -20.97
N TYR A 401 -12.28 13.95 -20.12
CA TYR A 401 -11.15 13.10 -20.47
C TYR A 401 -11.52 12.14 -21.61
N ASP A 402 -12.70 11.52 -21.57
CA ASP A 402 -13.18 10.63 -22.65
C ASP A 402 -13.34 11.38 -23.99
N GLU A 403 -13.77 12.64 -23.95
CA GLU A 403 -13.74 13.53 -25.13
C GLU A 403 -12.32 13.83 -25.60
N PHE A 404 -11.37 14.04 -24.69
CA PHE A 404 -9.97 14.28 -25.03
C PHE A 404 -9.32 13.06 -25.70
N VAL A 405 -9.56 11.85 -25.19
CA VAL A 405 -9.07 10.62 -25.82
C VAL A 405 -9.57 10.49 -27.25
N LYS A 406 -10.85 10.82 -27.51
CA LYS A 406 -11.42 10.86 -28.87
C LYS A 406 -10.77 11.95 -29.73
N TYR A 407 -10.48 13.11 -29.14
CA TYR A 407 -9.78 14.20 -29.81
C TYR A 407 -8.37 13.76 -30.26
N ILE A 408 -7.57 13.16 -29.37
CA ILE A 408 -6.24 12.61 -29.71
C ILE A 408 -6.35 11.59 -30.84
N ALA A 409 -7.33 10.68 -30.78
CA ALA A 409 -7.54 9.68 -31.83
C ALA A 409 -7.90 10.27 -33.20
N SER A 410 -8.40 11.51 -33.25
CA SER A 410 -8.72 12.23 -34.48
C SER A 410 -7.51 12.91 -35.14
N ILE A 411 -6.40 13.07 -34.41
CA ILE A 411 -5.17 13.70 -34.90
C ILE A 411 -4.39 12.70 -35.76
N PRO A 412 -4.13 13.00 -37.05
CA PRO A 412 -3.49 12.05 -37.97
C PRO A 412 -2.10 11.54 -37.53
N ASP A 413 -1.30 12.40 -36.91
CA ASP A 413 0.09 12.11 -36.54
C ASP A 413 0.26 11.67 -35.07
N ALA A 414 -0.85 11.56 -34.32
CA ALA A 414 -0.83 11.07 -32.96
C ALA A 414 -0.76 9.53 -32.93
N PRO A 415 0.07 8.94 -32.04
CA PRO A 415 0.17 7.49 -31.92
C PRO A 415 -1.16 6.89 -31.46
N ARG A 416 -1.68 5.91 -32.21
CA ARG A 416 -2.90 5.17 -31.83
C ARG A 416 -2.58 4.23 -30.68
N ARG A 417 -3.29 4.38 -29.56
CA ARG A 417 -3.14 3.55 -28.35
C ARG A 417 -4.47 2.99 -27.87
N ARG A 418 -4.41 1.89 -27.12
CA ARG A 418 -5.53 1.43 -26.28
C ARG A 418 -5.60 2.34 -25.05
N ASP A 419 -6.82 2.60 -24.58
CA ASP A 419 -7.09 3.46 -23.43
C ASP A 419 -6.78 2.73 -22.12
N ASP A 420 -5.49 2.47 -21.89
CA ASP A 420 -4.99 1.83 -20.68
C ASP A 420 -4.87 2.85 -19.51
N GLY A 421 -5.07 4.14 -19.80
CA GLY A 421 -4.91 5.28 -18.90
C GLY A 421 -6.14 5.68 -18.09
N ARG A 422 -7.33 5.18 -18.46
CA ARG A 422 -8.59 5.47 -17.77
C ARG A 422 -8.54 5.18 -16.26
N MET A 423 -7.81 4.15 -15.85
CA MET A 423 -7.65 3.83 -14.43
C MET A 423 -6.98 4.96 -13.65
N LEU A 424 -5.96 5.62 -14.23
CA LEU A 424 -5.31 6.75 -13.55
C LEU A 424 -6.25 7.95 -13.46
N ALA A 425 -7.02 8.22 -14.51
CA ALA A 425 -8.05 9.26 -14.51
C ALA A 425 -9.09 9.01 -13.40
N GLU A 426 -9.61 7.79 -13.31
CA GLU A 426 -10.60 7.40 -12.28
C GLU A 426 -10.01 7.51 -10.86
N VAL A 427 -8.77 7.07 -10.65
CA VAL A 427 -8.07 7.20 -9.37
C VAL A 427 -7.89 8.67 -8.99
N ALA A 428 -7.42 9.51 -9.92
CA ALA A 428 -7.18 10.92 -9.66
C ALA A 428 -8.49 11.69 -9.41
N VAL A 429 -9.53 11.41 -10.18
CA VAL A 429 -10.85 12.02 -10.00
C VAL A 429 -11.49 11.59 -8.67
N ARG A 430 -11.36 10.32 -8.29
CA ARG A 430 -11.83 9.82 -6.98
C ARG A 430 -11.06 10.48 -5.84
N ALA A 431 -9.75 10.65 -5.98
CA ALA A 431 -8.91 11.36 -5.02
C ALA A 431 -9.36 12.80 -4.81
N LEU A 432 -9.65 13.53 -5.89
CA LEU A 432 -10.18 14.90 -5.83
C LEU A 432 -11.57 14.95 -5.20
N ALA A 433 -12.42 13.97 -5.47
CA ALA A 433 -13.74 13.86 -4.83
C ALA A 433 -13.62 13.61 -3.31
N ASP A 434 -12.67 12.75 -2.90
CA ASP A 434 -12.38 12.50 -1.49
C ASP A 434 -11.80 13.73 -0.80
N LEU A 435 -10.89 14.46 -1.47
CA LEU A 435 -10.36 15.74 -1.04
C LEU A 435 -11.48 16.78 -0.88
N LYS A 436 -12.40 16.90 -1.85
CA LYS A 436 -13.60 17.77 -1.78
C LYS A 436 -14.39 17.50 -0.51
N ALA A 437 -14.66 16.24 -0.20
CA ALA A 437 -15.39 15.87 1.00
C ALA A 437 -14.59 16.16 2.28
N CYS A 438 -13.27 15.99 2.26
CA CYS A 438 -12.38 16.33 3.37
C CYS A 438 -12.36 17.84 3.65
N VAL A 439 -12.14 18.67 2.62
CA VAL A 439 -12.19 20.14 2.70
C VAL A 439 -13.56 20.62 3.16
N ALA A 440 -14.64 20.05 2.63
CA ALA A 440 -16.00 20.40 3.04
C ALA A 440 -16.24 20.10 4.53
N THR A 441 -15.77 18.94 5.01
CA THR A 441 -15.84 18.59 6.45
C THR A 441 -15.08 19.61 7.27
N ALA A 442 -13.87 19.97 6.85
CA ALA A 442 -13.04 20.92 7.58
C ALA A 442 -13.67 22.32 7.65
N ALA A 443 -14.18 22.80 6.52
CA ALA A 443 -14.85 24.09 6.44
C ALA A 443 -16.16 24.14 7.27
N GLN A 444 -16.96 23.08 7.24
CA GLN A 444 -18.23 23.01 7.97
C GLN A 444 -18.04 22.96 9.49
N ASN A 445 -17.06 22.21 9.96
CA ASN A 445 -16.80 22.02 11.39
C ASN A 445 -15.82 23.05 11.98
N GLN A 446 -15.21 23.90 11.15
CA GLN A 446 -14.07 24.74 11.52
C GLN A 446 -12.87 23.90 12.02
N ASP A 447 -12.70 22.71 11.45
CA ASP A 447 -11.55 21.85 11.73
C ASP A 447 -10.30 22.37 10.99
N ALA A 448 -9.13 21.93 11.46
CA ALA A 448 -7.90 22.07 10.69
C ALA A 448 -7.89 21.04 9.55
N LEU A 449 -7.63 21.51 8.32
CA LEU A 449 -7.29 20.65 7.20
C LEU A 449 -5.79 20.34 7.26
N LEU A 450 -5.44 19.06 7.28
CA LEU A 450 -4.07 18.60 7.36
C LEU A 450 -3.70 17.69 6.21
N PHE A 451 -2.43 17.72 5.87
CA PHE A 451 -1.77 16.75 5.03
C PHE A 451 -0.68 16.04 5.83
N ARG A 452 -0.56 14.72 5.64
CA ARG A 452 0.55 13.93 6.17
C ARG A 452 1.16 13.04 5.10
N LEU A 453 2.43 12.72 5.29
CA LEU A 453 3.11 11.63 4.59
C LEU A 453 3.10 10.41 5.49
N LEU A 454 2.53 9.33 4.98
CA LEU A 454 2.69 8.01 5.54
C LEU A 454 4.00 7.42 5.00
N PRO A 455 4.78 6.70 5.84
CA PRO A 455 5.88 5.92 5.33
C PRO A 455 5.34 4.95 4.26
N PRO A 456 6.19 4.53 3.30
CA PRO A 456 5.81 3.46 2.41
C PRO A 456 5.31 2.26 3.24
N PRO A 457 4.20 1.60 2.87
CA PRO A 457 3.78 0.37 3.52
C PRO A 457 4.95 -0.62 3.50
N GLY A 458 5.46 -0.96 4.69
CA GLY A 458 6.59 -1.87 4.88
C GLY A 458 6.23 -3.35 4.73
#